data_AF-A0AAW1IV47-F1
#
_entry.id   AF-A0AAW1IV47-F1
#
_cell.length_a   1.000
_cell.length_b   1.000
_cell.length_c   1.000
_cell.angle_alpha   90.00
_cell.angle_beta   90.00
_cell.angle_gamma   90.00
#
_symmetry.space_group_name_H-M   'P 1'
#
loop_
_entity.id
_entity.type
_entity.pdbx_description
1 polymer ?
#
loop_
_entity_poly.entity_id
_entity_poly.type
_entity_poly.pdbx_seq_one_letter_code
_entity_poly.pdbx_strand_id
1 'polypeptide(L)'
;MGCATKCVAFSFFFFNLIYAILGVAIIILGVLLHLEVINYLKPANIAHEPSGFLPIVIIVLGGTIIIVSLFGCFGVGKGGVKLLTTYIIILVILFALKLCLGFYIMFTTNCEVGLQNNIESEFKLMINEYSNNTAIQHKVDEIQQKLHCCGVTNSLDWTSIPASCCEDNKQCHAGSQELFARGCSRLILDNFLNVTQIIYILCFAFSVFNILGVIFAGLLITSIKNDHRRSNDY
;
A
#
# COMPACT_ATOMS: atom_id res chain seq x y z
N MET A 1 26.16 28.65 17.49
CA MET A 1 25.00 28.30 16.64
C MET A 1 24.12 29.51 16.43
N GLY A 2 24.00 29.97 15.18
CA GLY A 2 23.11 31.08 14.84
C GLY A 2 21.63 30.73 15.03
N CYS A 3 20.76 31.75 15.09
CA CYS A 3 19.30 31.58 15.23
C CYS A 3 18.72 30.69 14.12
N ALA A 4 19.18 30.89 12.87
CA ALA A 4 18.74 30.12 11.70
C ALA A 4 19.04 28.61 11.83
N THR A 5 20.20 28.23 12.38
CA THR A 5 20.59 26.82 12.59
C THR A 5 19.67 26.12 13.58
N LYS A 6 19.28 26.81 14.65
CA LYS A 6 18.34 26.31 15.64
C LYS A 6 16.94 26.14 15.05
N CYS A 7 16.48 27.09 14.24
CA CYS A 7 15.20 26.98 13.54
C CYS A 7 15.17 25.77 12.58
N VAL A 8 16.20 25.59 11.76
CA VAL A 8 16.29 24.44 10.83
C VAL A 8 16.34 23.11 11.59
N ALA A 9 17.13 23.03 12.67
CA ALA A 9 17.20 21.84 13.51
C ALA A 9 15.86 21.50 14.16
N PHE A 10 15.14 22.50 14.69
CA PHE A 10 13.83 22.32 15.31
C PHE A 10 12.78 21.85 14.28
N SER A 11 12.71 22.49 13.11
CA SER A 11 11.80 22.08 12.03
C SER A 11 12.10 20.65 11.56
N PHE A 12 13.37 20.28 11.39
CA PHE A 12 13.76 18.93 11.00
C PHE A 12 13.42 17.89 12.07
N PHE A 13 13.62 18.21 13.35
CA PHE A 13 13.23 17.32 14.45
C PHE A 13 11.71 17.08 14.46
N PHE A 14 10.91 18.14 14.36
CA PHE A 14 9.45 18.04 14.33
C PHE A 14 8.96 17.25 13.11
N PHE A 15 9.56 17.47 11.95
CA PHE A 15 9.28 16.71 10.74
C PHE A 15 9.50 15.20 10.94
N ASN A 16 10.66 14.81 11.51
CA ASN A 16 10.96 13.41 11.78
C ASN A 16 10.06 12.80 12.86
N LEU A 17 9.62 13.59 13.83
CA LEU A 17 8.67 13.15 14.86
C LEU A 17 7.31 12.81 14.25
N ILE A 18 6.78 13.65 13.35
CA ILE A 18 5.54 13.35 12.61
C ILE A 18 5.71 12.06 11.81
N TYR A 19 6.85 11.90 11.15
CA TYR A 19 7.14 10.72 10.34
C TYR A 19 7.18 9.44 11.21
N ALA A 20 7.75 9.53 12.40
CA ALA A 20 7.74 8.41 13.36
C ALA A 20 6.32 8.03 13.79
N ILE A 21 5.46 9.03 14.08
CA ILE A 21 4.05 8.80 14.46
C ILE A 21 3.29 8.12 13.31
N LEU A 22 3.48 8.59 12.07
CA LEU A 22 2.89 7.94 10.88
C LEU A 22 3.39 6.51 10.73
N GLY A 23 4.68 6.25 10.95
CA GLY A 23 5.25 4.90 10.94
C GLY A 23 4.58 3.98 11.97
N VAL A 24 4.38 4.45 13.20
CA VAL A 24 3.67 3.70 14.26
C VAL A 24 2.22 3.42 13.85
N ALA A 25 1.51 4.40 13.32
CA ALA A 25 0.13 4.23 12.86
C ALA A 25 0.03 3.17 11.74
N ILE A 26 0.97 3.17 10.79
CA ILE A 26 1.05 2.18 9.71
C ILE A 26 1.32 0.77 10.27
N ILE A 27 2.23 0.63 11.25
CA ILE A 27 2.48 -0.66 11.90
C ILE A 27 1.22 -1.17 12.60
N ILE A 28 0.52 -0.31 13.36
CA ILE A 28 -0.71 -0.68 14.06
C ILE A 28 -1.74 -1.18 13.04
N LEU A 29 -1.96 -0.45 11.94
CA LEU A 29 -2.84 -0.89 10.86
C LEU A 29 -2.42 -2.25 10.29
N GLY A 30 -1.13 -2.44 10.00
CA GLY A 30 -0.61 -3.70 9.48
C GLY A 30 -0.81 -4.87 10.44
N VAL A 31 -0.64 -4.65 11.75
CA VAL A 31 -0.87 -5.68 12.78
C VAL A 31 -2.37 -6.00 12.90
N LEU A 32 -3.24 -4.99 12.91
CA LEU A 32 -4.70 -5.21 12.94
C LEU A 32 -5.16 -6.04 11.74
N LEU A 33 -4.72 -5.68 10.53
CA LEU A 33 -5.01 -6.45 9.32
C LEU A 33 -4.47 -7.88 9.41
N HIS A 34 -3.26 -8.06 9.94
CA HIS A 34 -2.66 -9.39 10.10
C HIS A 34 -3.46 -10.27 11.08
N LEU A 35 -3.95 -9.70 12.17
CA LEU A 35 -4.77 -10.40 13.15
C LEU A 35 -6.14 -10.78 12.57
N GLU A 36 -6.75 -9.92 11.77
CA GLU A 36 -7.99 -10.25 11.06
C GLU A 36 -7.78 -11.43 10.12
N VAL A 37 -6.69 -11.42 9.32
CA VAL A 37 -6.35 -12.55 8.44
C VAL A 37 -6.16 -13.85 9.24
N ILE A 38 -5.46 -13.80 10.37
CA ILE A 38 -5.21 -15.01 11.18
C ILE A 38 -6.48 -15.53 11.84
N ASN A 39 -7.31 -14.65 12.40
CA ASN A 39 -8.46 -15.05 13.22
C ASN A 39 -9.68 -15.45 12.39
N TYR A 40 -9.90 -14.79 11.24
CA TYR A 40 -11.09 -15.03 10.42
C TYR A 40 -10.83 -15.94 9.22
N LEU A 41 -9.64 -15.86 8.60
CA LEU A 41 -9.38 -16.56 7.32
C LEU A 41 -8.62 -17.88 7.48
N LYS A 42 -7.82 -18.02 8.55
CA LYS A 42 -6.95 -19.20 8.77
C LYS A 42 -7.68 -20.45 9.29
N PRO A 43 -8.64 -20.36 10.23
CA PRO A 43 -9.37 -21.54 10.73
C PRO A 43 -10.28 -22.19 9.69
N ALA A 44 -10.64 -21.48 8.62
CA ALA A 44 -11.56 -21.94 7.60
C ALA A 44 -10.90 -22.83 6.52
N ASN A 45 -9.60 -23.18 6.62
CA ASN A 45 -8.83 -23.87 5.57
C ASN A 45 -8.84 -23.14 4.19
N ILE A 46 -9.15 -21.84 4.18
CA ILE A 46 -9.20 -20.97 2.99
C ILE A 46 -7.80 -20.44 2.60
N ALA A 47 -6.77 -20.79 3.36
CA ALA A 47 -5.45 -20.14 3.32
C ALA A 47 -4.49 -20.72 2.25
N HIS A 48 -4.89 -20.75 0.98
CA HIS A 48 -3.97 -20.97 -0.15
C HIS A 48 -3.60 -19.69 -0.92
N GLU A 49 -3.81 -18.52 -0.30
CA GLU A 49 -3.73 -17.23 -0.99
C GLU A 49 -2.80 -16.24 -0.28
N PRO A 50 -2.13 -15.32 -1.01
CA PRO A 50 -1.06 -14.45 -0.53
C PRO A 50 -1.56 -13.31 0.38
N SER A 51 -2.72 -13.48 1.01
CA SER A 51 -3.35 -12.56 1.96
C SER A 51 -2.44 -12.25 3.17
N GLY A 52 -1.53 -13.16 3.53
CA GLY A 52 -0.55 -12.93 4.58
C GLY A 52 0.57 -11.97 4.20
N PHE A 53 0.87 -11.79 2.91
CA PHE A 53 2.01 -10.98 2.47
C PHE A 53 1.75 -9.48 2.63
N LEU A 54 0.55 -9.00 2.27
CA LEU A 54 0.21 -7.58 2.30
C LEU A 54 0.33 -6.96 3.71
N PRO A 55 -0.25 -7.54 4.79
CA PRO A 55 -0.07 -7.01 6.14
C PRO A 55 1.40 -6.98 6.58
N ILE A 56 2.19 -7.99 6.22
CA ILE A 56 3.62 -8.04 6.54
C ILE A 56 4.38 -6.91 5.85
N VAL A 57 4.09 -6.66 4.56
CA VAL A 57 4.68 -5.53 3.82
C VAL A 57 4.36 -4.19 4.48
N ILE A 58 3.11 -3.99 4.91
CA ILE A 58 2.69 -2.76 5.63
C ILE A 58 3.49 -2.59 6.92
N ILE A 59 3.65 -3.66 7.72
CA ILE A 59 4.44 -3.63 8.96
C ILE A 59 5.90 -3.28 8.67
N VAL A 60 6.52 -3.91 7.68
CA VAL A 60 7.92 -3.64 7.30
C VAL A 60 8.08 -2.19 6.84
N LEU A 61 7.16 -1.68 6.01
CA LEU A 61 7.18 -0.28 5.58
C LEU A 61 7.10 0.68 6.77
N GLY A 62 6.16 0.46 7.70
CA GLY A 62 6.07 1.25 8.93
C GLY A 62 7.35 1.19 9.78
N GLY A 63 7.96 0.01 9.90
CA GLY A 63 9.24 -0.18 10.59
C GLY A 63 10.38 0.61 9.95
N THR A 64 10.49 0.59 8.61
CA THR A 64 11.51 1.38 7.91
C THR A 64 11.35 2.88 8.13
N ILE A 65 10.10 3.37 8.16
CA ILE A 65 9.79 4.78 8.45
C ILE A 65 10.30 5.15 9.84
N ILE A 66 10.00 4.36 10.87
CA ILE A 66 10.46 4.61 12.24
C ILE A 66 12.00 4.62 12.32
N ILE A 67 12.67 3.62 11.72
CA ILE A 67 14.12 3.54 11.73
C ILE A 67 14.75 4.79 11.09
N VAL A 68 14.24 5.22 9.94
CA VAL A 68 14.70 6.44 9.25
C VAL A 68 14.47 7.68 10.12
N SER A 69 13.30 7.81 10.75
CA SER A 69 13.00 8.92 11.66
C SER A 69 13.93 8.96 12.87
N LEU A 70 14.29 7.81 13.43
CA LEU A 70 15.24 7.72 14.54
C LEU A 70 16.62 8.24 14.14
N PHE A 71 17.13 7.88 12.96
CA PHE A 71 18.38 8.44 12.44
C PHE A 71 18.29 9.96 12.26
N GLY A 72 17.15 10.49 11.82
CA GLY A 72 16.90 11.93 11.73
C GLY A 72 16.95 12.62 13.10
N CYS A 73 16.21 12.11 14.09
CA CYS A 73 16.16 12.66 15.44
C CYS A 73 17.52 12.57 16.17
N PHE A 74 18.18 11.41 16.12
CA PHE A 74 19.51 11.24 16.74
C PHE A 74 20.60 12.04 16.03
N GLY A 75 20.44 12.29 14.72
CA GLY A 75 21.30 13.17 13.95
C GLY A 75 21.35 14.59 14.52
N VAL A 76 20.18 15.16 14.84
CA VAL A 76 20.09 16.48 15.48
C VAL A 76 20.72 16.45 16.87
N GLY A 77 20.33 15.49 17.71
CA GLY A 77 20.75 15.44 19.12
C GLY A 77 22.26 15.29 19.33
N LYS A 78 22.95 14.57 18.44
CA LYS A 78 24.41 14.39 18.50
C LYS A 78 25.21 15.38 17.65
N GLY A 79 24.55 16.27 16.90
CA GLY A 79 25.22 17.13 15.89
C GLY A 79 26.01 16.32 14.85
N GLY A 80 25.70 15.03 14.70
CA GLY A 80 26.56 14.07 14.03
C GLY A 80 26.35 14.10 12.53
N VAL A 81 27.17 14.85 11.79
CA VAL A 81 27.13 14.94 10.31
C VAL A 81 27.06 13.55 9.66
N LYS A 82 27.74 12.55 10.22
CA LYS A 82 27.71 11.16 9.74
C LYS A 82 26.30 10.55 9.80
N LEU A 83 25.56 10.73 10.90
CA LEU A 83 24.19 10.20 11.04
C LEU A 83 23.23 10.88 10.06
N LEU A 84 23.33 12.20 9.88
CA LEU A 84 22.50 12.92 8.90
C LEU A 84 22.85 12.49 7.46
N THR A 85 24.12 12.17 7.19
CA THR A 85 24.55 11.68 5.88
C THR A 85 23.98 10.29 5.62
N THR A 86 24.00 9.38 6.60
CA THR A 86 23.36 8.06 6.51
C THR A 86 21.85 8.20 6.27
N TYR A 87 21.18 9.12 6.98
CA TYR A 87 19.77 9.43 6.75
C TYR A 87 19.49 9.83 5.29
N ILE A 88 20.30 10.75 4.72
CA ILE A 88 20.17 11.15 3.31
C ILE A 88 20.38 9.96 2.37
N ILE A 89 21.41 9.14 2.60
CA ILE A 89 21.70 7.97 1.77
C ILE A 89 20.50 7.01 1.75
N ILE A 90 19.93 6.71 2.91
CA ILE A 90 18.75 5.83 3.01
C ILE A 90 17.56 6.45 2.26
N LEU A 91 17.30 7.74 2.41
CA LEU A 91 16.21 8.41 1.71
C LEU A 91 16.37 8.37 0.18
N VAL A 92 17.59 8.58 -0.32
CA VAL A 92 17.90 8.52 -1.76
C VAL A 92 17.70 7.10 -2.30
N ILE A 93 18.14 6.07 -1.57
CA ILE A 93 17.91 4.66 -1.94
C ILE A 93 16.41 4.38 -1.99
N LEU A 94 15.65 4.80 -0.98
CA LEU A 94 14.20 4.63 -0.95
C LEU A 94 13.50 5.35 -2.11
N PHE A 95 13.97 6.54 -2.48
CA PHE A 95 13.44 7.27 -3.64
C PHE A 95 13.72 6.53 -4.95
N ALA A 96 14.93 6.02 -5.14
CA ALA A 96 15.29 5.22 -6.31
C ALA A 96 14.43 3.94 -6.41
N LEU A 97 14.24 3.22 -5.30
CA LEU A 97 13.39 2.02 -5.26
C LEU A 97 11.94 2.32 -5.65
N LYS A 98 11.37 3.44 -5.17
CA LYS A 98 10.01 3.86 -5.57
C LYS A 98 9.90 4.16 -7.06
N LEU A 99 10.91 4.81 -7.63
CA LEU A 99 10.95 5.07 -9.08
C LEU A 99 11.02 3.76 -9.86
N CYS A 100 11.91 2.84 -9.50
CA CYS A 100 12.00 1.53 -10.14
C CYS A 100 10.68 0.77 -10.07
N LEU A 101 10.03 0.75 -8.89
CA LEU A 101 8.74 0.10 -8.71
C LEU A 101 7.64 0.78 -9.53
N GLY A 102 7.59 2.11 -9.53
CA GLY A 102 6.62 2.89 -10.31
C GLY A 102 6.75 2.63 -11.82
N PHE A 103 7.97 2.61 -12.35
CA PHE A 103 8.22 2.28 -13.76
C PHE A 103 7.84 0.84 -14.09
N TYR A 104 8.17 -0.11 -13.21
CA TYR A 104 7.82 -1.51 -13.39
C TYR A 104 6.30 -1.69 -13.47
N ILE A 105 5.55 -1.14 -12.50
CA ILE A 105 4.09 -1.23 -12.48
C ILE A 105 3.51 -0.59 -13.74
N MET A 106 3.91 0.64 -14.07
CA MET A 106 3.43 1.35 -15.26
C MET A 106 3.62 0.52 -16.54
N PHE A 107 4.79 -0.10 -16.72
CA PHE A 107 5.06 -0.92 -17.90
C PHE A 107 4.16 -2.17 -17.96
N THR A 108 3.89 -2.79 -16.81
CA THR A 108 3.00 -3.97 -16.73
C THR A 108 1.52 -3.63 -16.89
N THR A 109 1.08 -2.42 -16.50
CA THR A 109 -0.34 -2.03 -16.49
C THR A 109 -0.80 -1.31 -17.76
N ASN A 110 0.09 -0.80 -18.61
CA ASN A 110 -0.25 0.02 -19.78
C ASN A 110 -1.02 -0.72 -20.90
N CYS A 111 -1.28 -2.01 -20.79
CA CYS A 111 -2.22 -2.72 -21.64
C CYS A 111 -3.58 -2.82 -20.91
N GLU A 112 -4.39 -1.77 -20.89
CA GLU A 112 -5.76 -1.83 -20.33
C GLU A 112 -6.57 -3.00 -20.92
N VAL A 113 -6.46 -3.22 -22.24
CA VAL A 113 -7.08 -4.36 -22.93
C VAL A 113 -6.50 -5.69 -22.46
N GLY A 114 -5.19 -5.75 -22.20
CA GLY A 114 -4.55 -6.94 -21.65
C GLY A 114 -4.95 -7.20 -20.20
N LEU A 115 -5.13 -6.14 -19.40
CA LEU A 115 -5.53 -6.22 -18.01
C LEU A 115 -6.97 -6.70 -17.87
N GLN A 116 -7.89 -6.17 -18.70
CA GLN A 116 -9.27 -6.66 -18.72
C GLN A 116 -9.33 -8.15 -19.11
N ASN A 117 -8.62 -8.54 -20.18
CA ASN A 117 -8.58 -9.94 -20.61
C ASN A 117 -7.99 -10.86 -19.53
N ASN A 118 -6.94 -10.41 -18.84
CA ASN A 118 -6.35 -11.15 -17.73
C ASN A 118 -7.33 -11.29 -16.55
N ILE A 119 -8.02 -10.22 -16.16
CA ILE A 119 -9.03 -10.27 -15.10
C ILE A 119 -10.16 -11.23 -15.48
N GLU A 120 -10.63 -11.17 -16.74
CA GLU A 120 -11.65 -12.08 -17.25
C GLU A 120 -11.17 -13.54 -17.22
N SER A 121 -9.94 -13.83 -17.66
CA SER A 121 -9.40 -15.19 -17.65
C SER A 121 -9.22 -15.73 -16.23
N GLU A 122 -8.66 -14.92 -15.33
CA GLU A 122 -8.42 -15.32 -13.93
C GLU A 122 -9.74 -15.54 -13.19
N PHE A 123 -10.71 -14.64 -13.36
CA PHE A 123 -12.02 -14.79 -12.73
C PHE A 123 -12.80 -15.96 -13.31
N LYS A 124 -12.65 -16.25 -14.60
CA LYS A 124 -13.22 -17.46 -15.21
C LYS A 124 -12.62 -18.75 -14.62
N LEU A 125 -11.31 -18.78 -14.37
CA LEU A 125 -10.67 -19.91 -13.69
C LEU A 125 -11.21 -20.08 -12.26
N MET A 126 -11.42 -18.98 -11.53
CA MET A 126 -12.05 -19.01 -10.21
C MET A 126 -13.48 -19.58 -10.25
N ILE A 127 -14.29 -19.18 -11.23
CA ILE A 127 -15.65 -19.74 -11.41
C ILE A 127 -15.61 -21.24 -11.72
N ASN A 128 -14.67 -21.70 -12.54
CA ASN A 128 -14.54 -23.13 -12.86
C ASN A 128 -14.15 -23.98 -11.64
N GLU A 129 -13.31 -23.44 -10.75
CA GLU A 129 -12.88 -24.12 -9.52
C GLU A 129 -13.82 -23.88 -8.33
N TYR A 130 -14.88 -23.09 -8.51
CA TYR A 130 -15.81 -22.68 -7.46
C TYR A 130 -16.36 -23.87 -6.66
N SER A 131 -16.81 -24.92 -7.34
CA SER A 131 -17.40 -26.11 -6.70
C SER A 131 -16.36 -27.05 -6.08
N ASN A 132 -15.08 -26.93 -6.47
CA ASN A 132 -14.02 -27.86 -6.08
C ASN A 132 -13.15 -27.31 -4.94
N ASN A 133 -13.13 -25.99 -4.74
CA ASN A 133 -12.25 -25.34 -3.79
C ASN A 133 -13.02 -24.32 -2.95
N THR A 134 -13.23 -24.65 -1.67
CA THR A 134 -13.94 -23.80 -0.71
C THR A 134 -13.31 -22.41 -0.53
N ALA A 135 -11.99 -22.28 -0.72
CA ALA A 135 -11.30 -21.01 -0.65
C ALA A 135 -11.66 -20.09 -1.82
N ILE A 136 -11.72 -20.67 -3.02
CA ILE A 136 -12.12 -19.97 -4.24
C ILE A 136 -13.61 -19.65 -4.18
N GLN A 137 -14.43 -20.57 -3.66
CA GLN A 137 -15.85 -20.37 -3.43
C GLN A 137 -16.11 -19.11 -2.59
N HIS A 138 -15.52 -19.04 -1.40
CA HIS A 138 -15.68 -17.90 -0.49
C HIS A 138 -15.22 -16.58 -1.12
N LYS A 139 -14.11 -16.60 -1.87
CA LYS A 139 -13.61 -15.41 -2.56
C LYS A 139 -14.54 -14.92 -3.65
N VAL A 140 -15.06 -15.82 -4.47
CA VAL A 140 -16.02 -15.48 -5.53
C VAL A 140 -17.30 -14.94 -4.90
N ASP A 141 -17.79 -15.58 -3.83
CA ASP A 141 -18.97 -15.12 -3.10
C ASP A 141 -18.78 -13.71 -2.53
N GLU A 142 -17.63 -13.46 -1.90
CA GLU A 142 -17.26 -12.17 -1.34
C GLU A 142 -17.15 -11.08 -2.42
N ILE A 143 -16.54 -11.39 -3.57
CA ILE A 143 -16.43 -10.46 -4.70
C ILE A 143 -17.82 -10.11 -5.24
N GLN A 144 -18.66 -11.12 -5.47
CA GLN A 144 -20.02 -10.94 -6.01
C GLN A 144 -20.89 -10.11 -5.09
N GLN A 145 -20.83 -10.36 -3.77
CA GLN A 145 -21.57 -9.58 -2.78
C GLN A 145 -21.00 -8.17 -2.61
N LYS A 146 -19.68 -8.00 -2.49
CA LYS A 146 -19.07 -6.66 -2.26
C LYS A 146 -19.23 -5.73 -3.46
N LEU A 147 -19.15 -6.28 -4.68
CA LEU A 147 -19.26 -5.48 -5.90
C LEU A 147 -20.69 -5.49 -6.49
N HIS A 148 -21.62 -6.23 -5.87
CA HIS A 148 -22.98 -6.45 -6.40
C HIS A 148 -22.96 -6.85 -7.89
N CYS A 149 -22.20 -7.90 -8.20
CA CYS A 149 -21.99 -8.43 -9.55
C CYS A 149 -22.21 -9.95 -9.59
N CYS A 150 -22.47 -10.50 -10.77
CA CYS A 150 -22.65 -11.95 -10.95
C CYS A 150 -21.97 -12.45 -12.23
N GLY A 151 -21.21 -13.53 -12.10
CA GLY A 151 -20.47 -14.14 -13.20
C GLY A 151 -19.30 -13.29 -13.69
N VAL A 152 -18.63 -13.73 -14.77
CA VAL A 152 -17.51 -12.98 -15.35
C VAL A 152 -18.03 -11.75 -16.08
N THR A 153 -18.94 -11.98 -17.02
CA THR A 153 -19.57 -10.96 -17.87
C THR A 153 -21.05 -10.79 -17.55
N ASN A 154 -21.73 -11.86 -17.11
CA ASN A 154 -23.12 -11.84 -16.66
C ASN A 154 -23.47 -13.13 -15.89
N SER A 155 -24.69 -13.20 -15.36
CA SER A 155 -25.18 -14.33 -14.56
C SER A 155 -25.34 -15.65 -15.34
N LEU A 156 -25.36 -15.64 -16.67
CA LEU A 156 -25.42 -16.85 -17.52
C LEU A 156 -24.09 -17.59 -17.57
N ASP A 157 -23.00 -17.00 -17.06
CA ASP A 157 -21.72 -17.70 -16.88
C ASP A 157 -21.84 -18.83 -15.85
N TRP A 158 -22.90 -18.84 -15.04
CA TRP A 158 -23.22 -19.90 -14.09
C TRP A 158 -24.20 -20.92 -14.69
N THR A 159 -23.88 -22.22 -14.53
CA THR A 159 -24.83 -23.30 -14.80
C THR A 159 -25.95 -23.36 -13.77
N SER A 160 -25.64 -23.05 -12.51
CA SER A 160 -26.58 -22.84 -11.42
C SER A 160 -26.16 -21.58 -10.67
N ILE A 161 -27.03 -20.57 -10.63
CA ILE A 161 -26.73 -19.28 -10.01
C ILE A 161 -26.48 -19.48 -8.51
N PRO A 162 -25.31 -19.09 -7.98
CA PRO A 162 -25.03 -19.18 -6.56
C PRO A 162 -25.80 -18.09 -5.78
N ALA A 163 -26.07 -18.35 -4.51
CA ALA A 163 -26.80 -17.40 -3.66
C ALA A 163 -26.08 -16.04 -3.53
N SER A 164 -24.75 -16.04 -3.65
CA SER A 164 -23.89 -14.86 -3.68
C SER A 164 -24.14 -13.91 -4.85
N CYS A 165 -24.86 -14.34 -5.89
CA CYS A 165 -25.29 -13.47 -6.98
C CYS A 165 -26.58 -12.69 -6.68
N CYS A 166 -27.21 -12.95 -5.54
CA CYS A 166 -28.49 -12.41 -5.15
C CYS A 166 -28.35 -11.48 -3.94
N GLU A 167 -29.23 -10.49 -3.85
CA GLU A 167 -29.32 -9.63 -2.66
C GLU A 167 -29.64 -10.48 -1.41
N ASP A 168 -29.01 -10.13 -0.27
CA ASP A 168 -29.10 -10.88 1.01
C ASP A 168 -28.65 -12.36 0.98
N ASN A 169 -27.87 -12.81 -0.01
CA ASN A 169 -27.47 -14.23 -0.15
C ASN A 169 -28.68 -15.20 -0.19
N LYS A 170 -29.80 -14.77 -0.77
CA LYS A 170 -30.99 -15.63 -0.95
C LYS A 170 -30.88 -16.43 -2.25
N GLN A 171 -31.66 -17.51 -2.38
CA GLN A 171 -31.81 -18.19 -3.67
C GLN A 171 -32.67 -17.33 -4.59
N CYS A 172 -32.13 -16.95 -5.74
CA CYS A 172 -32.86 -16.21 -6.77
C CYS A 172 -32.74 -16.91 -8.14
N HIS A 173 -33.59 -16.49 -9.09
CA HIS A 173 -33.67 -17.11 -10.42
C HIS A 173 -33.33 -16.11 -11.52
N ALA A 174 -32.98 -16.61 -12.71
CA ALA A 174 -32.73 -15.75 -13.86
C ALA A 174 -33.94 -14.83 -14.13
N GLY A 175 -33.73 -13.52 -14.06
CA GLY A 175 -34.77 -12.50 -14.29
C GLY A 175 -35.45 -11.95 -13.02
N SER A 176 -35.07 -12.40 -11.82
CA SER A 176 -35.53 -11.76 -10.57
C SER A 176 -34.91 -10.37 -10.39
N GLN A 177 -35.64 -9.44 -9.78
CA GLN A 177 -35.12 -8.10 -9.46
C GLN A 177 -33.92 -8.14 -8.50
N GLU A 178 -33.84 -9.15 -7.66
CA GLU A 178 -32.79 -9.34 -6.64
C GLU A 178 -31.47 -9.91 -7.21
N LEU A 179 -31.42 -10.24 -8.51
CA LEU A 179 -30.23 -10.80 -9.16
C LEU A 179 -29.30 -9.69 -9.65
N PHE A 180 -28.01 -9.77 -9.33
CA PHE A 180 -27.03 -8.82 -9.84
C PHE A 180 -26.85 -8.96 -11.36
N ALA A 181 -27.28 -7.94 -12.11
CA ALA A 181 -27.30 -7.97 -13.58
C ALA A 181 -25.95 -7.70 -14.24
N ARG A 182 -24.95 -7.18 -13.51
CA ARG A 182 -23.64 -6.80 -14.07
C ARG A 182 -22.61 -7.91 -13.88
N GLY A 183 -21.77 -8.14 -14.88
CA GLY A 183 -20.59 -9.01 -14.76
C GLY A 183 -19.50 -8.42 -13.87
N CYS A 184 -18.80 -9.28 -13.14
CA CYS A 184 -17.77 -8.85 -12.21
C CYS A 184 -16.50 -8.33 -12.88
N SER A 185 -16.16 -8.75 -14.10
CA SER A 185 -14.88 -8.38 -14.73
C SER A 185 -14.67 -6.87 -14.85
N ARG A 186 -15.71 -6.16 -15.30
CA ARG A 186 -15.68 -4.69 -15.44
C ARG A 186 -15.57 -3.98 -14.10
N LEU A 187 -16.31 -4.43 -13.10
CA LEU A 187 -16.29 -3.80 -11.77
C LEU A 187 -14.97 -4.08 -11.04
N ILE A 188 -14.40 -5.28 -11.21
CA ILE A 188 -13.06 -5.60 -10.69
C ILE A 188 -12.02 -4.70 -11.36
N LEU A 189 -12.09 -4.52 -12.68
CA LEU A 189 -11.20 -3.62 -13.41
C LEU A 189 -11.33 -2.18 -12.91
N ASP A 190 -12.55 -1.63 -12.85
CA ASP A 190 -12.80 -0.26 -12.39
C ASP A 190 -12.29 -0.06 -10.96
N ASN A 191 -12.56 -1.02 -10.06
CA ASN A 191 -12.08 -0.97 -8.70
C ASN A 191 -10.54 -1.07 -8.63
N PHE A 192 -9.93 -1.93 -9.44
CA PHE A 192 -8.48 -2.07 -9.50
C PHE A 192 -7.81 -0.79 -10.00
N LEU A 193 -8.35 -0.14 -11.04
CA LEU A 193 -7.87 1.13 -11.56
C LEU A 193 -8.00 2.25 -10.51
N ASN A 194 -9.14 2.32 -9.82
CA ASN A 194 -9.37 3.29 -8.75
C ASN A 194 -8.38 3.11 -7.58
N VAL A 195 -8.20 1.87 -7.09
CA VAL A 195 -7.24 1.56 -6.02
C VAL A 195 -5.82 1.87 -6.48
N THR A 196 -5.45 1.50 -7.70
CA THR A 196 -4.14 1.78 -8.29
C THR A 196 -3.87 3.28 -8.38
N GLN A 197 -4.87 4.09 -8.76
CA GLN A 197 -4.76 5.54 -8.79
C GLN A 197 -4.52 6.12 -7.38
N ILE A 198 -5.25 5.63 -6.37
CA ILE A 198 -5.03 6.06 -4.97
C ILE A 198 -3.60 5.73 -4.52
N ILE A 199 -3.11 4.52 -4.84
CA ILE A 199 -1.73 4.12 -4.52
C ILE A 199 -0.72 5.06 -5.17
N TYR A 200 -0.88 5.41 -6.45
CA TYR A 200 0.00 6.36 -7.13
C TYR A 200 0.04 7.73 -6.45
N ILE A 201 -1.12 8.27 -6.04
CA ILE A 201 -1.22 9.54 -5.31
C ILE A 201 -0.47 9.48 -3.98
N LEU A 202 -0.66 8.40 -3.20
CA LEU A 202 0.02 8.19 -1.92
C LEU A 202 1.54 8.07 -2.11
N CYS A 203 1.98 7.31 -3.11
CA CYS A 203 3.41 7.17 -3.45
C CYS A 203 4.04 8.50 -3.88
N PHE A 204 3.31 9.31 -4.66
CA PHE A 204 3.77 10.65 -5.04
C PHE A 204 3.92 11.56 -3.83
N ALA A 205 2.90 11.64 -2.97
CA ALA A 205 2.96 12.42 -1.74
C ALA A 205 4.15 11.99 -0.86
N PHE A 206 4.30 10.69 -0.60
CA PHE A 206 5.40 10.14 0.18
C PHE A 206 6.78 10.38 -0.46
N SER A 207 6.85 10.59 -1.77
CA SER A 207 8.09 10.96 -2.48
C SER A 207 8.43 12.43 -2.29
N VAL A 208 7.45 13.33 -2.34
CA VAL A 208 7.63 14.75 -2.00
C VAL A 208 8.14 14.90 -0.56
N PHE A 209 7.53 14.19 0.39
CA PHE A 209 8.00 14.20 1.78
C PHE A 209 9.45 13.71 1.94
N ASN A 210 9.84 12.66 1.22
CA ASN A 210 11.21 12.16 1.22
C ASN A 210 12.21 13.23 0.72
N ILE A 211 11.90 13.92 -0.38
CA ILE A 211 12.74 15.01 -0.92
C ILE A 211 12.89 16.16 0.10
N LEU A 212 11.78 16.56 0.76
CA LEU A 212 11.84 17.57 1.82
C LEU A 212 12.77 17.15 2.96
N GLY A 213 12.72 15.86 3.35
CA GLY A 213 13.63 15.28 4.32
C GLY A 213 15.11 15.42 3.92
N VAL A 214 15.44 15.15 2.66
CA VAL A 214 16.80 15.32 2.13
C VAL A 214 17.23 16.78 2.17
N ILE A 215 16.36 17.71 1.76
CA ILE A 215 16.66 19.15 1.76
C ILE A 215 16.94 19.63 3.19
N PHE A 216 16.06 19.33 4.15
CA PHE A 216 16.27 19.75 5.54
C PHE A 216 17.54 19.15 6.16
N ALA A 217 17.80 17.86 5.91
CA ALA A 217 19.03 17.22 6.39
C ALA A 217 20.28 17.86 5.76
N GLY A 218 20.26 18.15 4.45
CA GLY A 218 21.37 18.81 3.74
C GLY A 218 21.64 20.23 4.23
N LEU A 219 20.58 21.02 4.46
CA LEU A 219 20.68 22.36 5.05
C LEU A 219 21.29 22.29 6.46
N LEU A 220 20.85 21.33 7.28
CA LEU A 220 21.36 21.15 8.63
C LEU A 220 22.84 20.71 8.64
N ILE A 221 23.24 19.76 7.77
CA ILE A 221 24.65 19.38 7.60
C ILE A 221 25.50 20.59 7.22
N THR A 222 25.04 21.39 6.26
CA THR A 222 25.77 22.57 5.79
C THR A 222 25.93 23.59 6.91
N SER A 223 24.86 23.80 7.69
CA SER A 223 24.91 24.70 8.84
C SER A 223 25.87 24.21 9.93
N ILE A 224 25.88 22.91 10.24
CA ILE A 224 26.79 22.33 11.25
C ILE A 224 28.25 22.45 10.79
N LYS A 225 28.53 22.16 9.51
CA LYS A 225 29.89 22.30 8.94
C LYS A 225 30.37 23.75 8.97
N ASN A 226 29.50 24.70 8.65
CA ASN A 226 29.84 26.13 8.69
C ASN A 226 30.12 26.62 10.11
N ASP A 227 29.34 26.18 11.10
CA ASP A 227 29.59 26.49 12.50
C ASP A 227 30.93 25.91 12.99
N HIS A 228 31.28 24.68 12.61
CA HIS A 228 32.58 24.09 12.94
C HIS A 228 33.76 24.83 12.32
N ARG A 229 33.66 25.25 11.04
CA ARG A 229 34.72 26.04 10.40
C ARG A 229 34.95 27.36 11.13
N ARG A 230 33.86 28.10 11.42
CA ARG A 230 33.95 29.35 12.19
C ARG A 230 34.60 29.16 13.56
N SER A 231 34.38 28.03 14.22
CA SER A 231 35.00 27.75 15.52
C SER A 231 36.48 27.37 15.45
N ASN A 232 36.98 26.88 14.30
CA ASN A 232 38.38 26.51 14.12
C ASN A 232 39.26 27.68 13.65
N ASP A 233 38.63 28.77 13.18
CA ASP A 233 39.33 29.99 12.73
C ASP A 233 39.64 30.97 13.89
N TYR A 234 39.27 30.63 15.14
CA TYR A 234 39.59 31.35 16.38
C TYR A 234 40.40 30.48 17.33
#